data_AF-A0A1Y3SNR5-F1
#
_entry.id   AF-A0A1Y3SNR5-F1
#
_cell.length_a   1.000
_cell.length_b   1.000
_cell.length_c   1.000
_cell.angle_alpha   90.00
_cell.angle_beta   90.00
_cell.angle_gamma   90.00
#
_symmetry.space_group_name_H-M   'P 1'
#
loop_
_entity.id
_entity.type
_entity.pdbx_description
1 polymer ?
#
loop_
_entity_poly.entity_id
_entity_poly.type
_entity_poly.pdbx_seq_one_letter_code
_entity_poly.pdbx_strand_id
1 'polypeptide(L)'
;MYKNDKDWPAARCEELANRIYEFLIKNDMWIDVTIYYNCRAMMSCGEVNGEWKCSYNEAPIIVEDQDPHDYFEYVNPNHILSMSFEGPFYACMNGDAGDYGWYISQEFDELLAEYDLYYELGNGWNLTLYKI
;
A
#
# COMPACT_ATOMS: atom_id res chain seq x y z
N MET A 1 1.44 11.95 -17.63
CA MET A 1 1.34 10.53 -17.25
C MET A 1 2.32 10.32 -16.13
N TYR A 2 1.80 10.00 -14.97
CA TYR A 2 2.57 9.57 -13.81
C TYR A 2 3.55 8.46 -14.19
N LYS A 3 4.70 8.39 -13.53
CA LYS A 3 5.70 7.35 -13.80
C LYS A 3 6.40 6.99 -12.51
N ASN A 4 6.58 5.69 -12.31
CA ASN A 4 7.44 5.17 -11.26
C ASN A 4 8.90 5.62 -11.47
N ASP A 5 9.66 5.59 -10.40
CA ASP A 5 11.10 5.77 -10.37
C ASP A 5 11.75 4.95 -11.49
N LYS A 6 12.53 5.63 -12.33
CA LYS A 6 13.21 5.05 -13.50
C LYS A 6 14.14 3.90 -13.14
N ASP A 7 14.68 3.90 -11.93
CA ASP A 7 15.63 2.92 -11.41
C ASP A 7 14.90 1.80 -10.65
N TRP A 8 13.56 1.81 -10.65
CA TRP A 8 12.72 0.77 -10.06
C TRP A 8 11.83 0.09 -11.12
N PRO A 9 12.21 -1.11 -11.60
CA PRO A 9 11.47 -1.77 -12.68
C PRO A 9 10.02 -2.07 -12.33
N ALA A 10 9.11 -1.88 -13.29
CA ALA A 10 7.68 -2.13 -13.08
C ALA A 10 7.38 -3.55 -12.59
N ALA A 11 8.10 -4.57 -13.09
CA ALA A 11 7.96 -5.94 -12.62
C ALA A 11 8.32 -6.11 -11.13
N ARG A 12 9.34 -5.40 -10.65
CA ARG A 12 9.75 -5.40 -9.23
C ARG A 12 8.72 -4.68 -8.36
N CYS A 13 8.13 -3.58 -8.85
CA CYS A 13 6.97 -2.94 -8.21
C CYS A 13 5.76 -3.86 -8.11
N GLU A 14 5.44 -4.58 -9.19
CA GLU A 14 4.31 -5.51 -9.24
C GLU A 14 4.49 -6.65 -8.23
N GLU A 15 5.68 -7.24 -8.18
CA GLU A 15 6.04 -8.26 -7.20
C GLU A 15 5.89 -7.75 -5.76
N LEU A 16 6.45 -6.57 -5.46
CA LEU A 16 6.34 -5.95 -4.15
C LEU A 16 4.88 -5.67 -3.75
N ALA A 17 4.07 -5.11 -4.65
CA ALA A 17 2.66 -4.83 -4.39
C ALA A 17 1.89 -6.11 -4.03
N ASN A 18 2.14 -7.21 -4.77
CA ASN A 18 1.53 -8.51 -4.47
C ASN A 18 1.99 -9.07 -3.11
N ARG A 19 3.27 -8.94 -2.76
CA ARG A 19 3.77 -9.39 -1.45
C ARG A 19 3.18 -8.60 -0.29
N ILE A 20 3.01 -7.29 -0.45
CA ILE A 20 2.33 -6.46 0.56
C ILE A 20 0.86 -6.89 0.68
N TYR A 21 0.18 -7.12 -0.44
CA TYR A 21 -1.19 -7.64 -0.42
C TYR A 21 -1.30 -9.00 0.29
N GLU A 22 -0.42 -9.95 -0.02
CA GLU A 22 -0.36 -11.26 0.64
C GLU A 22 -0.07 -11.14 2.13
N PHE A 23 0.84 -10.24 2.52
CA PHE A 23 1.12 -9.90 3.91
C PHE A 23 -0.13 -9.39 4.63
N LEU A 24 -0.89 -8.47 4.01
CA LEU A 24 -2.11 -7.92 4.59
C LEU A 24 -3.20 -8.99 4.69
N ILE A 25 -3.39 -9.83 3.68
CA ILE A 25 -4.37 -10.94 3.72
C ILE A 25 -4.02 -11.93 4.83
N LYS A 26 -2.75 -12.36 4.92
CA LYS A 26 -2.28 -13.32 5.93
C LYS A 26 -2.57 -12.85 7.36
N ASN A 27 -2.58 -11.54 7.58
CA ASN A 27 -2.77 -10.91 8.88
C ASN A 27 -4.18 -10.33 9.09
N ASP A 28 -5.16 -10.63 8.23
CA ASP A 28 -6.53 -10.09 8.29
C ASP A 28 -6.60 -8.54 8.22
N MET A 29 -5.70 -7.93 7.45
CA MET A 29 -5.50 -6.48 7.32
C MET A 29 -5.92 -5.89 5.98
N TRP A 30 -6.41 -6.71 5.05
CA TRP A 30 -6.89 -6.25 3.74
C TRP A 30 -8.30 -5.65 3.82
N ILE A 31 -8.46 -4.61 4.63
CA ILE A 31 -9.73 -3.91 4.86
C ILE A 31 -9.46 -2.41 4.79
N ASP A 32 -10.19 -1.73 3.91
CA ASP A 32 -10.02 -0.30 3.61
C ASP A 32 -8.56 0.11 3.30
N VAL A 33 -7.87 -0.68 2.46
CA VAL A 33 -6.51 -0.45 1.99
C VAL A 33 -6.51 -0.23 0.49
N THR A 34 -5.66 0.67 0.02
CA THR A 34 -5.29 0.81 -1.39
C THR A 34 -3.78 0.89 -1.54
N ILE A 35 -3.24 0.12 -2.49
CA ILE A 35 -1.83 0.09 -2.87
C ILE A 35 -1.69 0.73 -4.26
N TYR A 36 -0.96 1.83 -4.36
CA TYR A 36 -0.70 2.56 -5.60
C TYR A 36 0.68 2.20 -6.14
N TYR A 37 0.74 1.68 -7.37
CA TYR A 37 1.98 1.23 -8.00
C TYR A 37 1.79 1.17 -9.52
N ASN A 38 2.84 1.39 -10.32
CA ASN A 38 2.80 1.23 -11.79
C ASN A 38 1.65 2.01 -12.49
N CYS A 39 1.24 3.17 -11.97
CA CYS A 39 0.04 3.90 -12.42
C CYS A 39 -1.28 3.10 -12.27
N ARG A 40 -1.36 2.25 -11.25
CA ARG A 40 -2.51 1.43 -10.89
C ARG A 40 -2.79 1.55 -9.40
N ALA A 41 -4.01 1.18 -9.03
CA ALA A 41 -4.39 0.94 -7.66
C ALA A 41 -4.88 -0.50 -7.50
N MET A 42 -4.40 -1.17 -6.45
CA MET A 42 -4.95 -2.41 -5.93
C MET A 42 -5.73 -2.07 -4.66
N MET A 43 -7.03 -2.31 -4.65
CA MET A 43 -7.97 -1.77 -3.66
C MET A 43 -8.76 -2.89 -2.97
N SER A 44 -8.97 -2.76 -1.65
CA SER A 44 -9.90 -3.63 -0.92
C SER A 44 -11.35 -3.21 -1.11
N CYS A 45 -11.62 -1.91 -1.32
CA CYS A 45 -12.91 -1.39 -1.76
C CYS A 45 -12.74 -0.21 -2.70
N GLY A 46 -13.70 0.00 -3.60
CA GLY A 46 -13.74 1.16 -4.48
C GLY A 46 -14.94 1.14 -5.40
N GLU A 47 -15.15 2.25 -6.11
CA GLU A 47 -16.15 2.31 -7.17
C GLU A 47 -15.60 1.65 -8.44
N VAL A 48 -16.34 0.66 -8.96
CA VAL A 48 -16.03 -0.03 -10.21
C VAL A 48 -17.26 0.08 -11.12
N ASN A 49 -17.12 0.81 -12.23
CA ASN A 49 -18.21 1.06 -13.19
C ASN A 49 -19.48 1.68 -12.58
N GLY A 50 -19.33 2.61 -11.64
CA GLY A 50 -20.46 3.27 -10.97
C GLY A 50 -21.07 2.48 -9.81
N GLU A 51 -20.50 1.33 -9.45
CA GLU A 51 -20.95 0.52 -8.31
C GLU A 51 -19.85 0.40 -7.27
N TRP A 52 -20.21 0.63 -6.00
CA TRP A 52 -19.29 0.40 -4.88
C TRP A 52 -19.10 -1.11 -4.66
N LYS A 53 -17.84 -1.56 -4.63
CA LYS A 53 -17.48 -2.96 -4.40
C LYS A 53 -16.44 -3.07 -3.29
N CYS A 54 -16.50 -4.18 -2.57
CA CYS A 54 -15.54 -4.54 -1.53
C CYS A 54 -15.12 -6.00 -1.70
N SER A 55 -13.81 -6.24 -1.61
CA SER A 55 -13.13 -7.51 -1.80
C SER A 55 -12.13 -7.74 -0.67
N TYR A 56 -12.65 -8.06 0.52
CA TYR A 56 -11.84 -8.22 1.73
C TYR A 56 -11.21 -9.61 1.86
N ASN A 57 -11.82 -10.64 1.25
CA ASN A 57 -11.36 -12.04 1.30
C ASN A 57 -11.28 -12.67 -0.10
N GLU A 58 -11.30 -11.86 -1.15
CA GLU A 58 -11.25 -12.30 -2.55
C GLU A 58 -10.11 -11.58 -3.27
N ALA A 59 -9.95 -11.82 -4.58
CA ALA A 59 -8.95 -11.12 -5.37
C ALA A 59 -9.15 -9.59 -5.29
N PRO A 60 -8.08 -8.79 -5.20
CA PRO A 60 -8.23 -7.36 -5.01
C PRO A 60 -8.79 -6.70 -6.28
N ILE A 61 -9.41 -5.54 -6.11
CA ILE A 61 -9.88 -4.72 -7.23
C ILE A 61 -8.67 -4.01 -7.84
N ILE A 62 -8.44 -4.18 -9.14
CA ILE A 62 -7.36 -3.49 -9.86
C ILE A 62 -7.94 -2.40 -10.76
N VAL A 63 -7.44 -1.17 -10.64
CA VAL A 63 -7.83 -0.02 -11.45
C VAL A 63 -6.58 0.59 -12.09
N GLU A 64 -6.65 0.88 -13.38
CA GLU A 64 -5.57 1.50 -14.16
C GLU A 64 -5.64 3.05 -14.11
N ASP A 65 -4.59 3.71 -14.61
CA ASP A 65 -4.48 5.17 -14.72
C ASP A 65 -4.66 5.92 -13.39
N GLN A 66 -4.10 5.37 -12.31
CA GLN A 66 -4.18 5.94 -10.96
C GLN A 66 -2.88 6.67 -10.59
N ASP A 67 -3.01 7.88 -10.04
CA ASP A 67 -1.91 8.67 -9.47
C ASP A 67 -2.19 8.93 -7.98
N PRO A 68 -1.34 8.47 -7.04
CA PRO A 68 -1.55 8.70 -5.60
C PRO A 68 -1.60 10.19 -5.22
N HIS A 69 -1.02 11.10 -6.03
CA HIS A 69 -1.10 12.54 -5.78
C HIS A 69 -2.52 13.10 -5.86
N ASP A 70 -3.45 12.40 -6.53
CA ASP A 70 -4.86 12.78 -6.56
C ASP A 70 -5.57 12.52 -5.22
N TYR A 71 -4.96 11.74 -4.32
CA TYR A 71 -5.55 11.28 -3.07
C TYR A 71 -4.84 11.82 -1.82
N PHE A 72 -3.52 12.02 -1.87
CA PHE A 72 -2.75 12.58 -0.76
C PHE A 72 -1.47 13.29 -1.22
N GLU A 73 -1.01 14.25 -0.41
CA GLU A 73 0.10 15.14 -0.76
C GLU A 73 1.50 14.51 -0.56
N TYR A 74 1.65 13.61 0.43
CA TYR A 74 2.94 13.06 0.85
C TYR A 74 3.35 11.84 0.03
N VAL A 75 3.50 12.04 -1.28
CA VAL A 75 3.95 11.00 -2.22
C VAL A 75 5.45 11.20 -2.52
N ASN A 76 6.21 10.11 -2.53
CA ASN A 76 7.61 10.15 -2.95
C ASN A 76 7.70 10.65 -4.42
N PRO A 77 8.41 11.76 -4.70
CA PRO A 77 8.56 12.29 -6.07
C PRO A 77 9.21 11.30 -7.05
N ASN A 78 10.04 10.38 -6.54
CA ASN A 78 10.56 9.24 -7.27
C ASN A 78 9.75 7.99 -6.86
N HIS A 79 8.48 7.97 -7.26
CA HIS A 79 7.53 7.01 -6.71
C HIS A 79 7.90 5.55 -6.98
N ILE A 80 7.79 4.74 -5.94
CA ILE A 80 7.92 3.29 -6.02
C ILE A 80 6.53 2.68 -5.81
N LEU A 81 6.00 2.92 -4.61
CA LEU A 81 4.69 2.49 -4.17
C LEU A 81 4.25 3.41 -3.02
N SER A 82 2.97 3.73 -3.01
CA SER A 82 2.33 4.40 -1.88
C SER A 82 1.09 3.62 -1.47
N MET A 83 0.63 3.80 -0.24
CA MET A 83 -0.59 3.18 0.24
C MET A 83 -1.43 4.20 0.99
N SER A 84 -2.75 4.08 0.85
CA SER A 84 -3.71 4.64 1.81
C SER A 84 -4.39 3.49 2.54
N PHE A 85 -4.67 3.68 3.81
CA PHE A 85 -5.23 2.62 4.64
C PHE A 85 -6.00 3.19 5.82
N GLU A 86 -7.07 2.49 6.17
CA GLU A 86 -7.82 2.66 7.40
C GLU A 86 -7.89 1.30 8.13
N GLY A 87 -8.80 1.16 9.09
CA GLY A 87 -9.14 -0.12 9.67
C GLY A 87 -8.00 -0.79 10.48
N PRO A 88 -7.86 -2.13 10.42
CA PRO A 88 -6.89 -2.85 11.25
C PRO A 88 -5.44 -2.46 10.98
N PHE A 89 -5.07 -2.22 9.71
CA PHE A 89 -3.71 -1.82 9.37
C PHE A 89 -3.40 -0.43 9.93
N TYR A 90 -4.33 0.53 9.81
CA TYR A 90 -4.20 1.84 10.45
C TYR A 90 -3.94 1.72 11.95
N ALA A 91 -4.73 0.89 12.66
CA ALA A 91 -4.58 0.72 14.11
C ALA A 91 -3.21 0.15 14.49
N CYS A 92 -2.64 -0.73 13.65
CA CYS A 92 -1.30 -1.28 13.87
C CYS A 92 -0.21 -0.23 13.66
N MET A 93 -0.29 0.53 12.56
CA MET A 93 0.72 1.52 12.20
C MET A 93 0.74 2.74 13.13
N ASN A 94 -0.39 3.04 13.80
CA ASN A 94 -0.52 4.19 14.70
C ASN A 94 -0.45 3.83 16.19
N GLY A 95 -0.15 2.56 16.53
CA GLY A 95 0.02 2.12 17.92
C GLY A 95 -1.29 1.86 18.69
N ASP A 96 -2.44 2.00 18.05
CA ASP A 96 -3.75 1.72 18.65
C ASP A 96 -3.96 0.22 18.93
N ALA A 97 -3.22 -0.65 18.24
CA ALA A 97 -3.25 -2.11 18.44
C ALA A 97 -2.25 -2.64 19.50
N GLY A 98 -1.54 -1.75 20.22
CA GLY A 98 -0.57 -2.13 21.24
C GLY A 98 0.54 -3.06 20.72
N ASP A 99 0.93 -4.05 21.53
CA ASP A 99 2.00 -5.01 21.19
C ASP A 99 1.76 -5.71 19.85
N TYR A 100 0.51 -6.04 19.53
CA TYR A 100 0.17 -6.68 18.25
C TYR A 100 0.52 -5.78 17.06
N GLY A 101 0.21 -4.48 17.17
CA GLY A 101 0.58 -3.48 16.16
C GLY A 101 2.09 -3.39 15.96
N TRP A 102 2.86 -3.45 17.06
CA TRP A 102 4.32 -3.44 16.99
C TRP A 102 4.91 -4.65 16.27
N TYR A 103 4.38 -5.86 16.50
CA TYR A 103 4.82 -7.06 15.76
C TYR A 103 4.54 -6.93 14.27
N ILE A 104 3.38 -6.39 13.90
CA ILE A 104 2.98 -6.21 12.50
C ILE A 104 3.85 -5.15 11.82
N SER A 105 4.13 -4.02 12.47
CA SER A 105 5.01 -3.01 11.90
C SER A 105 6.42 -3.56 11.67
N GLN A 106 6.92 -4.39 12.59
CA GLN A 106 8.22 -5.07 12.44
C GLN A 106 8.22 -6.07 11.27
N GLU A 107 7.21 -6.93 11.13
CA GLU A 107 7.13 -7.84 9.96
C GLU A 107 7.02 -7.06 8.64
N PHE A 108 6.33 -5.92 8.65
CA PHE A 108 6.24 -5.05 7.47
C PHE A 108 7.59 -4.40 7.13
N ASP A 109 8.32 -3.91 8.14
CA ASP A 109 9.69 -3.40 7.97
C ASP A 109 10.63 -4.48 7.40
N GLU A 110 10.55 -5.70 7.91
CA GLU A 110 11.33 -6.84 7.42
C GLU A 110 11.02 -7.17 5.95
N LEU A 111 9.75 -7.17 5.57
CA LEU A 111 9.32 -7.36 4.18
C LEU A 111 9.93 -6.29 3.27
N LEU A 112 9.89 -5.02 3.67
CA LEU A 112 10.44 -3.91 2.87
C LEU A 112 11.96 -3.94 2.80
N ALA A 113 12.62 -4.36 3.88
CA ALA A 113 14.07 -4.49 3.93
C ALA A 113 14.61 -5.51 2.91
N GLU A 114 13.85 -6.56 2.56
CA GLU A 114 14.21 -7.49 1.46
C GLU A 114 14.31 -6.79 0.09
N TYR A 115 13.71 -5.61 -0.04
CA TYR A 115 13.74 -4.79 -1.24
C TYR A 115 14.70 -3.59 -1.12
N ASP A 116 15.45 -3.45 -0.02
CA ASP A 116 16.23 -2.26 0.30
C ASP A 116 15.36 -0.99 0.39
N LEU A 117 14.16 -1.13 0.95
CA LEU A 117 13.18 -0.06 1.10
C LEU A 117 12.84 0.22 2.57
N TYR A 118 12.38 1.44 2.83
CA TYR A 118 11.68 1.83 4.05
C TYR A 118 10.43 2.66 3.68
N TYR A 119 9.54 2.93 4.63
CA TYR A 119 8.38 3.80 4.40
C TYR A 119 8.43 5.04 5.31
N GLU A 120 7.79 6.11 4.84
CA GLU A 120 7.41 7.23 5.70
C GLU A 120 5.89 7.33 5.75
N LEU A 121 5.34 7.51 6.95
CA LEU A 121 3.94 7.85 7.14
C LEU A 121 3.72 9.32 6.77
N GLY A 122 2.62 9.59 6.06
CA GLY A 122 2.12 10.93 5.82
C GLY A 122 1.14 11.36 6.91
N ASN A 123 -0.16 11.25 6.61
CA ASN A 123 -1.23 11.73 7.51
C ASN A 123 -1.63 10.71 8.60
N GLY A 124 -0.84 9.67 8.83
CA GLY A 124 -1.18 8.52 9.69
C GLY A 124 -2.05 7.45 9.01
N TRP A 125 -2.83 7.82 7.98
CA TRP A 125 -3.63 6.91 7.14
C TRP A 125 -3.02 6.66 5.75
N ASN A 126 -1.80 7.13 5.51
CA ASN A 126 -1.07 6.81 4.28
C ASN A 126 0.44 6.71 4.52
N LEU A 127 1.10 5.99 3.62
CA LEU A 127 2.54 5.88 3.56
C LEU A 127 3.04 5.95 2.12
N THR A 128 4.32 6.26 1.97
CA THR A 128 5.03 6.14 0.70
C THR A 128 6.40 5.49 0.92
N LEU A 129 6.83 4.68 -0.04
CA LEU A 129 8.11 3.95 0.06
C LEU A 129 9.28 4.77 -0.50
N TYR A 130 10.44 4.57 0.11
CA TYR A 130 11.73 5.16 -0.25
C TYR A 130 12.83 4.09 -0.27
N LYS A 131 13.87 4.33 -1.07
CA LYS A 131 15.10 3.51 -1.06
C LYS A 131 15.94 3.85 0.16
N ILE A 132 16.58 2.84 0.76
CA ILE A 132 17.60 3.01 1.79
C ILE A 132 18.88 3.65 1.19
#